data_AF-A0A9W9SGY7-F1
#
_entry.id   AF-A0A9W9SGY7-F1
#
_cell.length_a   1.000
_cell.length_b   1.000
_cell.length_c   1.000
_cell.angle_alpha   90.00
_cell.angle_beta   90.00
_cell.angle_gamma   90.00
#
_symmetry.space_group_name_H-M   'P 1'
#
loop_
_entity.id
_entity.type
_entity.pdbx_description
1 polymer ?
#
loop_
_entity_poly.entity_id
_entity_poly.type
_entity_poly.pdbx_seq_one_letter_code
_entity_poly.pdbx_strand_id
1 'polypeptide(L)'
;MATPRPLPLAEEWKDPDSYVDELLDFATSSILFMNLCGGVHILDFLTRKPDLYSTLLPPDWREFFEHHDVHEVLHLLLHENIEALRAPQDDENDDGQTWNGGARPPQSLIDYIHNIRRLSLRREFDVPPPSMRTALPYKTTVGMNKKKLHEVEFFSRHVASLSDVVNERRNEPVSHIVDFGSGQNYLGRTLASSPYHKHIIAIERHHHNISGAQGMDIHAMLAEKKQKKVYVHKRKTSCNDCDGKPDVADSSETSAPQPRPEMPQSSINTHSAPGNGTEDQEITTFKMLGQIDLGPNELRASSSKKQSQRQKPEEAEIDTRGKLSYIEHDISDGYLEPIINHVVNPSPWRTPMKSKTQMKLQSR
;
A
#
# COMPACT_ATOMS: atom_id res chain seq x y z
N MET A 1 -8.31 -28.39 11.68
CA MET A 1 -7.10 -28.85 12.41
C MET A 1 -5.97 -27.87 12.14
N ALA A 2 -5.14 -27.50 13.13
CA ALA A 2 -3.96 -26.68 12.83
C ALA A 2 -3.01 -27.48 11.94
N THR A 3 -2.39 -26.82 10.97
CA THR A 3 -1.33 -27.44 10.19
C THR A 3 -0.21 -27.86 11.14
N PRO A 4 0.35 -29.07 11.00
CA PRO A 4 1.42 -29.57 11.86
C PRO A 4 2.69 -28.72 11.79
N ARG A 5 2.82 -27.89 10.74
CA ARG A 5 3.85 -26.84 10.64
C ARG A 5 3.17 -25.47 10.68
N PRO A 6 3.41 -24.65 11.73
CA PRO A 6 2.79 -23.33 11.87
C PRO A 6 3.43 -22.28 10.95
N LEU A 7 4.67 -22.53 10.49
CA LEU A 7 5.42 -21.66 9.60
C LEU A 7 5.73 -22.40 8.28
N PRO A 8 5.80 -21.70 7.14
CA PRO A 8 6.16 -22.26 5.85
C PRO A 8 7.69 -22.48 5.78
N LEU A 9 8.19 -23.36 6.65
CA LEU A 9 9.62 -23.66 6.76
C LEU A 9 10.04 -24.69 5.70
N ALA A 10 11.32 -24.65 5.32
CA ALA A 10 11.97 -25.72 4.57
C ALA A 10 11.84 -27.07 5.31
N GLU A 11 11.89 -28.18 4.57
CA GLU A 11 11.65 -29.52 5.13
C GLU A 11 12.73 -29.97 6.12
N GLU A 12 13.91 -29.36 6.08
CA GLU A 12 15.00 -29.59 7.02
C GLU A 12 14.66 -29.17 8.47
N TRP A 13 13.74 -28.21 8.64
CA TRP A 13 13.35 -27.70 9.95
C TRP A 13 12.33 -28.60 10.61
N LYS A 14 12.72 -29.20 11.74
CA LYS A 14 11.86 -30.11 12.51
C LYS A 14 10.85 -29.36 13.38
N ASP A 15 11.23 -28.17 13.85
CA ASP A 15 10.43 -27.33 14.74
C ASP A 15 10.76 -25.84 14.51
N PRO A 16 9.85 -24.92 14.91
CA PRO A 16 10.06 -23.49 14.76
C PRO A 16 11.19 -22.91 15.60
N ASP A 17 11.46 -23.47 16.78
CA ASP A 17 12.40 -22.90 17.74
C ASP A 17 13.84 -23.06 17.23
N SER A 18 14.19 -24.25 16.73
CA SER A 18 15.48 -24.50 16.07
C SER A 18 15.70 -23.63 14.83
N TYR A 19 14.66 -23.34 14.05
CA TYR A 19 14.73 -22.39 12.94
C TYR A 19 15.01 -20.97 13.43
N VAL A 20 14.32 -20.52 14.49
CA VAL A 20 14.51 -19.17 15.05
C VAL A 20 15.91 -19.02 15.63
N ASP A 21 16.41 -20.01 16.36
CA ASP A 21 17.76 -19.98 16.93
C ASP A 21 18.82 -19.83 15.84
N GLU A 22 18.73 -20.61 14.76
CA GLU A 22 19.67 -20.51 13.65
C GLU A 22 19.53 -19.20 12.87
N LEU A 23 18.30 -18.73 12.65
CA LEU A 23 18.05 -17.45 12.00
C LEU A 23 18.68 -16.30 12.79
N LEU A 24 18.54 -16.32 14.12
CA LEU A 24 19.14 -15.33 15.00
C LEU A 24 20.66 -15.44 15.02
N ASP A 25 21.21 -16.65 15.11
CA ASP A 25 22.66 -16.85 15.02
C ASP A 25 23.18 -16.26 13.71
N PHE A 26 22.65 -16.69 12.56
CA PHE A 26 23.08 -16.19 11.25
C PHE A 26 22.92 -14.66 11.12
N ALA A 27 21.78 -14.10 11.52
CA ALA A 27 21.51 -12.67 11.40
C ALA A 27 22.40 -11.80 12.30
N THR A 28 22.98 -12.37 13.36
CA THR A 28 23.82 -11.65 14.33
C THR A 28 25.30 -11.99 14.24
N SER A 29 25.66 -13.12 13.63
CA SER A 29 27.04 -13.59 13.47
C SER A 29 27.60 -13.34 12.06
N SER A 30 26.75 -13.30 11.04
CA SER A 30 27.16 -13.08 9.65
C SER A 30 27.43 -11.60 9.37
N ILE A 31 28.71 -11.21 9.45
CA ILE A 31 29.18 -9.86 9.09
C ILE A 31 28.74 -9.49 7.68
N LEU A 32 28.82 -10.43 6.74
CA LEU A 32 28.43 -10.20 5.35
C LEU A 32 26.93 -9.87 5.24
N PHE A 33 26.07 -10.66 5.88
CA PHE A 33 24.63 -10.42 5.88
C PHE A 33 24.27 -9.07 6.51
N MET A 34 24.81 -8.77 7.69
CA MET A 34 24.54 -7.51 8.40
C MET A 34 24.91 -6.28 7.56
N ASN A 35 26.05 -6.32 6.86
CA ASN A 35 26.47 -5.22 6.01
C ASN A 35 25.60 -5.09 4.75
N LEU A 36 25.23 -6.21 4.10
CA LEU A 36 24.43 -6.19 2.87
C LEU A 36 22.96 -5.82 3.11
N CYS A 37 22.38 -6.15 4.26
CA CYS A 37 20.94 -5.97 4.54
C CYS A 37 20.58 -4.69 5.32
N GLY A 38 21.54 -3.79 5.56
CA GLY A 38 21.24 -2.53 6.25
C GLY A 38 22.44 -1.73 6.75
N GLY A 39 23.64 -2.31 6.72
CA GLY A 39 24.86 -1.63 7.18
C GLY A 39 25.49 -0.68 6.16
N VAL A 40 25.10 -0.74 4.89
CA VAL A 40 25.76 0.00 3.81
C VAL A 40 24.76 0.61 2.83
N HIS A 41 24.88 1.92 2.59
CA HIS A 41 24.19 2.58 1.49
C HIS A 41 24.83 2.18 0.15
N ILE A 42 24.01 1.84 -0.86
CA ILE A 42 24.53 1.32 -2.15
C ILE A 42 25.55 2.23 -2.82
N LEU A 43 25.41 3.55 -2.66
CA LEU A 43 26.37 4.52 -3.20
C LEU A 43 27.73 4.42 -2.51
N ASP A 44 27.77 4.18 -1.20
CA ASP A 44 29.00 4.06 -0.42
C ASP A 44 29.73 2.74 -0.74
N PHE A 45 29.01 1.77 -1.30
CA PHE A 45 29.52 0.44 -1.60
C PHE A 45 30.74 0.48 -2.54
N LEU A 46 30.70 1.36 -3.55
CA LEU A 46 31.76 1.53 -4.55
C LEU A 46 32.56 2.83 -4.41
N THR A 47 32.06 3.81 -3.64
CA THR A 47 32.64 5.17 -3.63
C THR A 47 33.46 5.49 -2.39
N ARG A 48 33.36 4.70 -1.32
CA ARG A 48 34.16 4.87 -0.10
C ARG A 48 35.64 4.50 -0.34
N LYS A 49 36.53 5.00 0.52
CA LYS A 49 37.95 4.62 0.54
C LYS A 49 38.33 4.03 1.90
N PRO A 50 38.78 2.76 1.98
CA PRO A 50 38.72 1.75 0.92
C PRO A 50 37.27 1.43 0.52
N ASP A 51 37.06 0.93 -0.71
CA ASP A 51 35.71 0.60 -1.19
C ASP A 51 35.16 -0.63 -0.45
N LEU A 52 33.84 -0.66 -0.28
CA LEU A 52 33.20 -1.74 0.47
C LEU A 52 33.06 -3.00 -0.38
N TYR A 53 33.02 -2.89 -1.71
CA TYR A 53 33.07 -4.06 -2.59
C TYR A 53 34.30 -4.93 -2.30
N SER A 54 35.50 -4.34 -2.31
CA SER A 54 36.76 -5.07 -2.12
C SER A 54 37.02 -5.48 -0.67
N THR A 55 36.48 -4.74 0.30
CA THR A 55 36.69 -5.00 1.74
C THR A 55 35.63 -5.91 2.36
N LEU A 56 34.41 -5.93 1.84
CA LEU A 56 33.32 -6.75 2.34
C LEU A 56 33.20 -8.09 1.63
N LEU A 57 33.31 -8.11 0.30
CA LEU A 57 33.12 -9.35 -0.46
C LEU A 57 34.39 -10.21 -0.44
N PRO A 58 34.25 -11.53 -0.17
CA PRO A 58 35.35 -12.48 -0.29
C PRO A 58 36.06 -12.37 -1.65
N PRO A 59 37.41 -12.47 -1.70
CA PRO A 59 38.16 -12.34 -2.95
C PRO A 59 37.76 -13.35 -4.03
N ASP A 60 37.50 -14.60 -3.65
CA ASP A 60 37.04 -15.70 -4.51
C ASP A 60 35.69 -15.39 -5.17
N TRP A 61 34.80 -14.69 -4.47
CA TRP A 61 33.52 -14.25 -5.05
C TRP A 61 33.73 -13.17 -6.09
N ARG A 62 34.61 -12.20 -5.81
CA ARG A 62 34.91 -11.10 -6.73
C ARG A 62 35.56 -11.62 -8.01
N GLU A 63 36.50 -12.55 -7.88
CA GLU A 63 37.12 -13.23 -9.03
C GLU A 63 36.08 -14.01 -9.85
N PHE A 64 35.19 -14.74 -9.19
CA PHE A 64 34.09 -15.42 -9.87
C PHE A 64 33.18 -14.43 -10.61
N PHE A 65 32.79 -13.32 -9.99
CA PHE A 65 31.91 -12.31 -10.64
C PHE A 65 32.58 -11.58 -11.80
N GLU A 66 33.90 -11.45 -11.82
CA GLU A 66 34.63 -10.80 -12.92
C GLU A 66 34.56 -11.61 -14.23
N HIS A 67 34.34 -12.92 -14.13
CA HIS A 67 34.37 -13.85 -15.27
C HIS A 67 32.99 -14.32 -15.74
N HIS A 68 31.89 -13.88 -15.10
CA HIS A 68 30.53 -14.34 -15.40
C HIS A 68 29.58 -13.17 -15.67
N ASP A 69 28.60 -13.39 -16.54
CA ASP A 69 27.61 -12.36 -16.84
C ASP A 69 26.68 -12.12 -15.64
N VAL A 70 26.24 -10.88 -15.47
CA VAL A 70 25.35 -10.49 -14.37
C VAL A 70 24.04 -11.30 -14.35
N HIS A 71 23.50 -11.69 -15.51
CA HIS A 71 22.27 -12.49 -15.58
C HIS A 71 22.51 -13.92 -15.13
N GLU A 72 23.68 -14.49 -15.43
CA GLU A 72 24.06 -15.82 -14.95
C GLU A 72 24.21 -15.80 -13.43
N VAL A 73 24.89 -14.79 -12.88
CA VAL A 73 25.04 -14.62 -11.43
C VAL A 73 23.67 -14.42 -10.76
N LEU A 74 22.78 -13.58 -11.32
CA LEU A 74 21.44 -13.41 -10.79
C LEU A 74 20.61 -14.70 -10.88
N HIS A 75 20.77 -15.48 -11.94
CA HIS A 75 20.13 -16.78 -12.07
C HIS A 75 20.60 -17.75 -10.98
N LEU A 76 21.91 -17.83 -10.74
CA LEU A 76 22.50 -18.62 -9.66
C LEU A 76 21.93 -18.22 -8.30
N LEU A 77 21.95 -16.92 -8.00
CA LEU A 77 21.51 -16.38 -6.70
C LEU A 77 20.02 -16.62 -6.44
N LEU A 78 19.16 -16.45 -7.45
CA LEU A 78 17.72 -16.35 -7.25
C LEU A 78 16.91 -17.58 -7.68
N HIS A 79 17.38 -18.37 -8.65
CA HIS A 79 16.54 -19.37 -9.33
C HIS A 79 17.15 -20.76 -9.41
N GLU A 80 18.47 -20.85 -9.60
CA GLU A 80 19.12 -22.14 -9.88
C GLU A 80 19.07 -23.09 -8.68
N ASN A 81 18.88 -24.38 -8.93
CA ASN A 81 19.00 -25.39 -7.87
C ASN A 81 20.48 -25.65 -7.58
N ILE A 82 20.93 -25.19 -6.42
CA ILE A 82 22.34 -25.25 -6.01
C ILE A 82 22.75 -26.58 -5.35
N GLU A 83 21.84 -27.53 -5.14
CA GLU A 83 22.19 -28.79 -4.43
C GLU A 83 23.26 -29.59 -5.20
N ALA A 84 23.21 -29.60 -6.53
CA ALA A 84 24.25 -30.21 -7.36
C ALA A 84 25.61 -29.51 -7.23
N LEU A 85 25.59 -28.20 -6.92
CA LEU A 85 26.78 -27.37 -6.75
C LEU A 85 27.38 -27.46 -5.34
N ARG A 86 26.71 -28.12 -4.39
CA ARG A 86 27.17 -28.30 -3.00
C ARG A 86 27.98 -29.56 -2.76
N ALA A 87 27.95 -30.51 -3.69
CA ALA A 87 28.74 -31.74 -3.56
C ALA A 87 30.23 -31.39 -3.52
N PRO A 88 31.00 -31.95 -2.57
CA PRO A 88 32.44 -31.73 -2.48
C PRO A 88 33.11 -32.20 -3.77
N GLN A 89 34.12 -31.45 -4.19
CA GLN A 89 34.96 -31.82 -5.31
C GLN A 89 35.76 -33.07 -4.89
N ASP A 90 35.57 -34.19 -5.60
CA ASP A 90 36.50 -35.31 -5.47
C ASP A 90 37.81 -34.87 -6.14
N ASP A 91 38.83 -34.60 -5.32
CA ASP A 91 40.16 -34.10 -5.73
C ASP A 91 40.86 -34.98 -6.79
N GLU A 92 40.39 -36.19 -7.05
CA GLU A 92 41.02 -37.15 -7.96
C GLU A 92 40.55 -37.06 -9.43
N ASN A 93 39.47 -36.32 -9.73
CA ASN A 93 39.00 -36.09 -11.11
C ASN A 93 38.71 -34.61 -11.35
N ASP A 94 39.77 -33.80 -11.35
CA ASP A 94 39.79 -32.38 -11.77
C ASP A 94 39.61 -32.23 -13.31
N ASP A 95 38.66 -32.97 -13.89
CA ASP A 95 38.27 -32.79 -15.29
C ASP A 95 37.28 -31.60 -15.37
N GLY A 96 37.81 -30.40 -15.14
CA GLY A 96 37.26 -29.14 -15.65
C GLY A 96 35.75 -28.96 -15.51
N GLN A 97 35.18 -29.23 -14.33
CA GLN A 97 33.77 -28.94 -14.08
C GLN A 97 33.53 -27.44 -14.19
N THR A 98 33.03 -27.04 -15.36
CA THR A 98 32.64 -25.67 -15.66
C THR A 98 31.20 -25.44 -15.24
N TRP A 99 30.91 -24.22 -14.80
CA TRP A 99 29.55 -23.75 -14.61
C TRP A 99 29.26 -22.74 -15.71
N ASN A 100 28.23 -23.00 -16.52
CA ASN A 100 27.89 -22.20 -17.71
C ASN A 100 29.08 -21.93 -18.66
N GLY A 101 29.99 -22.89 -18.80
CA GLY A 101 31.18 -22.75 -19.65
C GLY A 101 32.31 -21.90 -19.04
N GLY A 102 32.15 -21.45 -17.80
CA GLY A 102 33.15 -20.73 -17.01
C GLY A 102 33.56 -21.47 -15.73
N ALA A 103 34.31 -20.78 -14.86
CA ALA A 103 34.73 -21.32 -13.58
C ALA A 103 33.52 -21.62 -12.67
N ARG A 104 33.58 -22.70 -11.89
CA ARG A 104 32.52 -23.03 -10.94
C ARG A 104 32.39 -21.96 -9.84
N PRO A 105 31.19 -21.69 -9.30
CA PRO A 105 31.03 -20.80 -8.16
C PRO A 105 31.82 -21.30 -6.95
N PRO A 106 32.47 -20.41 -6.18
CA PRO A 106 33.17 -20.79 -4.95
C PRO A 106 32.22 -21.43 -3.94
N GLN A 107 32.71 -22.43 -3.19
CA GLN A 107 31.88 -23.15 -2.21
C GLN A 107 31.31 -22.21 -1.13
N SER A 108 32.11 -21.22 -0.71
CA SER A 108 31.69 -20.17 0.24
C SER A 108 30.48 -19.36 -0.25
N LEU A 109 30.37 -19.10 -1.56
CA LEU A 109 29.22 -18.43 -2.18
C LEU A 109 28.00 -19.34 -2.21
N ILE A 110 28.19 -20.61 -2.58
CA ILE A 110 27.12 -21.60 -2.58
C ILE A 110 26.54 -21.79 -1.16
N ASP A 111 27.40 -21.88 -0.15
CA ASP A 111 26.98 -22.00 1.25
C ASP A 111 26.22 -20.77 1.72
N TYR A 112 26.65 -19.56 1.32
CA TYR A 112 25.92 -18.33 1.62
C TYR A 112 24.53 -18.32 0.96
N ILE A 113 24.42 -18.67 -0.32
CA ILE A 113 23.13 -18.77 -1.02
C ILE A 113 22.22 -19.79 -0.32
N HIS A 114 22.76 -20.95 0.03
CA HIS A 114 22.03 -21.98 0.75
C HIS A 114 21.52 -21.47 2.10
N ASN A 115 22.37 -20.81 2.89
CA ASN A 115 21.97 -20.23 4.18
C ASN A 115 20.86 -19.18 4.02
N ILE A 116 20.98 -18.26 3.07
CA ILE A 116 19.92 -17.26 2.82
C ILE A 116 18.60 -17.94 2.44
N ARG A 117 18.63 -18.94 1.56
CA ARG A 117 17.42 -19.61 1.08
C ARG A 117 16.75 -20.46 2.16
N ARG A 118 17.52 -21.22 2.93
CA ARG A 118 16.98 -22.09 3.98
C ARG A 118 16.42 -21.34 5.18
N LEU A 119 16.99 -20.16 5.45
CA LEU A 119 16.56 -19.22 6.51
C LEU A 119 15.49 -18.23 6.03
N SER A 120 15.15 -18.25 4.74
CA SER A 120 14.02 -17.50 4.22
C SER A 120 12.73 -18.31 4.37
N LEU A 121 11.64 -17.64 4.75
CA LEU A 121 10.32 -18.26 4.70
C LEU A 121 9.97 -18.64 3.25
N ARG A 122 9.43 -19.85 3.07
CA ARG A 122 8.98 -20.31 1.75
C ARG A 122 7.87 -19.37 1.26
N ARG A 123 8.06 -18.88 0.04
CA ARG A 123 7.12 -17.94 -0.60
C ARG A 123 6.10 -18.67 -1.45
N GLU A 124 6.37 -19.92 -1.79
CA GLU A 124 5.44 -20.81 -2.46
C GLU A 124 4.36 -21.23 -1.48
N PHE A 125 3.11 -21.11 -1.90
CA PHE A 125 1.97 -21.63 -1.17
C PHE A 125 1.06 -22.37 -2.15
N ASP A 126 0.38 -23.40 -1.66
CA ASP A 126 -0.55 -24.16 -2.48
C ASP A 126 -1.72 -23.26 -2.88
N VAL A 127 -1.74 -22.91 -4.17
CA VAL A 127 -2.87 -22.21 -4.77
C VAL A 127 -3.95 -23.26 -5.08
N PRO A 128 -5.15 -23.17 -4.49
CA PRO A 128 -6.25 -24.04 -4.86
C PRO A 128 -6.49 -23.95 -6.37
N PRO A 129 -6.85 -25.05 -7.04
CA PRO A 129 -7.14 -25.02 -8.46
C PRO A 129 -8.25 -24.00 -8.76
N PRO A 130 -8.27 -23.35 -9.95
CA PRO A 130 -9.25 -22.32 -10.29
C PRO A 130 -10.70 -22.74 -10.09
N SER A 131 -11.01 -24.04 -10.24
CA SER A 131 -12.33 -24.62 -10.01
C SER A 131 -12.81 -24.55 -8.56
N MET A 132 -11.90 -24.47 -7.58
CA MET A 132 -12.20 -24.32 -6.16
C MET A 132 -12.11 -22.87 -5.67
N ARG A 133 -11.74 -21.93 -6.55
CA ARG A 133 -11.63 -20.51 -6.21
C ARG A 133 -12.94 -19.82 -6.50
N THR A 134 -13.63 -19.37 -5.46
CA THR A 134 -14.72 -18.41 -5.63
C THR A 134 -14.12 -17.05 -5.93
N ALA A 135 -14.19 -16.63 -7.19
CA ALA A 135 -13.76 -15.29 -7.58
C ALA A 135 -14.50 -14.24 -6.74
N LEU A 136 -13.77 -13.21 -6.31
CA LEU A 136 -14.38 -12.12 -5.55
C LEU A 136 -15.46 -11.42 -6.38
N PRO A 137 -16.62 -11.07 -5.78
CA PRO A 137 -17.65 -10.33 -6.48
C PRO A 137 -17.12 -9.02 -7.05
N TYR A 138 -17.42 -8.71 -8.32
CA TYR A 138 -16.93 -7.48 -8.97
C TYR A 138 -17.18 -6.19 -8.15
N LYS A 139 -18.29 -6.15 -7.42
CA LYS A 139 -18.69 -5.04 -6.56
C LYS A 139 -17.68 -4.75 -5.44
N THR A 140 -17.01 -5.78 -4.92
CA THR A 140 -16.00 -5.63 -3.87
C THR A 140 -14.61 -5.34 -4.43
N THR A 141 -14.37 -5.61 -5.72
CA THR A 141 -13.04 -5.47 -6.36
C THR A 141 -12.79 -4.11 -7.02
N VAL A 142 -13.76 -3.19 -7.00
CA VAL A 142 -13.64 -1.88 -7.64
C VAL A 142 -12.44 -1.11 -7.10
N GLY A 143 -11.56 -0.67 -8.01
CA GLY A 143 -10.34 0.08 -7.68
C GLY A 143 -9.11 -0.77 -7.38
N MET A 144 -9.23 -2.11 -7.32
CA MET A 144 -8.07 -2.99 -7.12
C MET A 144 -7.29 -3.19 -8.42
N ASN A 145 -5.95 -3.08 -8.34
CA ASN A 145 -5.08 -3.59 -9.39
C ASN A 145 -4.91 -5.13 -9.25
N LYS A 146 -4.26 -5.77 -10.23
CA LYS A 146 -4.06 -7.23 -10.24
C LYS A 146 -3.36 -7.75 -8.97
N LYS A 147 -2.38 -7.01 -8.44
CA LYS A 147 -1.66 -7.37 -7.21
C LYS A 147 -2.58 -7.30 -5.99
N LYS A 148 -3.33 -6.21 -5.84
CA LYS A 148 -4.29 -6.01 -4.75
C LYS A 148 -5.43 -7.02 -4.78
N LEU A 149 -5.94 -7.34 -5.97
CA LEU A 149 -6.94 -8.39 -6.12
C LEU A 149 -6.42 -9.74 -5.60
N HIS A 150 -5.18 -10.10 -5.99
CA HIS A 150 -4.53 -11.32 -5.52
C HIS A 150 -4.36 -11.31 -3.99
N GLU A 151 -3.77 -10.25 -3.43
CA GLU A 151 -3.58 -10.12 -1.97
C GLU A 151 -4.92 -10.30 -1.21
N VAL A 152 -5.96 -9.59 -1.64
CA VAL A 152 -7.27 -9.57 -0.95
C VAL A 152 -7.99 -10.91 -1.09
N GLU A 153 -7.95 -11.56 -2.26
CA GLU A 153 -8.57 -12.86 -2.48
C GLU A 153 -7.98 -13.94 -1.56
N PHE A 154 -6.65 -14.04 -1.51
CA PHE A 154 -5.98 -15.04 -0.69
C PHE A 154 -6.12 -14.75 0.79
N PHE A 155 -5.95 -13.48 1.19
CA PHE A 155 -5.94 -13.14 2.60
C PHE A 155 -7.33 -13.17 3.23
N SER A 156 -8.38 -12.73 2.51
CA SER A 156 -9.76 -12.83 3.00
C SER A 156 -10.18 -14.27 3.28
N ARG A 157 -9.82 -15.20 2.40
CA ARG A 157 -10.06 -16.63 2.59
C ARG A 157 -9.34 -17.18 3.81
N HIS A 158 -8.07 -16.82 3.98
CA HIS A 158 -7.29 -17.23 5.14
C HIS A 158 -7.92 -16.72 6.44
N VAL A 159 -8.24 -15.42 6.52
CA VAL A 159 -8.86 -14.81 7.71
C VAL A 159 -10.21 -15.43 8.02
N ALA A 160 -11.05 -15.68 7.01
CA ALA A 160 -12.34 -16.34 7.21
C ALA A 160 -12.18 -17.76 7.76
N SER A 161 -11.29 -18.57 7.17
CA SER A 161 -11.01 -19.92 7.64
C SER A 161 -10.41 -19.94 9.05
N LEU A 162 -9.50 -19.01 9.36
CA LEU A 162 -8.93 -18.87 10.68
C LEU A 162 -10.00 -18.51 11.72
N SER A 163 -10.91 -17.59 11.37
CA SER A 163 -12.05 -17.25 12.22
C SER A 163 -12.91 -18.49 12.51
N ASP A 164 -13.17 -19.34 11.52
CA ASP A 164 -13.95 -20.56 11.70
C ASP A 164 -13.23 -21.57 12.61
N VAL A 165 -11.92 -21.75 12.42
CA VAL A 165 -11.08 -22.61 13.30
C VAL A 165 -11.05 -22.11 14.75
N VAL A 166 -10.99 -20.78 14.95
CA VAL A 166 -11.04 -20.19 16.29
C VAL A 166 -12.41 -20.44 16.93
N ASN A 167 -13.50 -20.30 16.17
CA ASN A 167 -14.85 -20.59 16.65
C ASN A 167 -14.99 -22.03 17.13
N GLU A 168 -14.52 -22.99 16.33
CA GLU A 168 -14.54 -24.42 16.66
C GLU A 168 -13.75 -24.73 17.93
N ARG A 169 -12.55 -24.14 18.06
CA ARG A 169 -11.65 -24.39 19.21
C ARG A 169 -12.15 -23.78 20.51
N ARG A 170 -12.72 -22.59 20.45
CA ARG A 170 -13.21 -21.87 21.63
C ARG A 170 -14.65 -22.22 21.98
N ASN A 171 -15.37 -22.86 21.05
CA ASN A 171 -16.82 -23.07 21.12
C ASN A 171 -17.58 -21.75 21.32
N GLU A 172 -17.05 -20.66 20.76
CA GLU A 172 -17.61 -19.31 20.83
C GLU A 172 -17.35 -18.59 19.49
N PRO A 173 -18.37 -17.98 18.86
CA PRO A 173 -18.18 -17.29 17.60
C PRO A 173 -17.37 -16.00 17.77
N VAL A 174 -16.39 -15.78 16.88
CA VAL A 174 -15.69 -14.52 16.71
C VAL A 174 -16.72 -13.46 16.32
N SER A 175 -16.98 -12.54 17.24
CA SER A 175 -18.00 -11.52 17.07
C SER A 175 -17.58 -10.40 16.12
N HIS A 176 -16.28 -10.05 16.12
CA HIS A 176 -15.68 -8.98 15.34
C HIS A 176 -14.23 -9.31 14.97
N ILE A 177 -13.79 -8.82 13.81
CA ILE A 177 -12.40 -8.80 13.37
C ILE A 177 -11.96 -7.34 13.31
N VAL A 178 -10.82 -7.03 13.92
CA VAL A 178 -10.28 -5.67 13.97
C VAL A 178 -9.11 -5.58 12.99
N ASP A 179 -9.18 -4.64 12.04
CA ASP A 179 -8.18 -4.43 11.00
C ASP A 179 -7.43 -3.10 11.24
N PHE A 180 -6.18 -3.20 11.66
CA PHE A 180 -5.33 -2.06 11.99
C PHE A 180 -4.58 -1.56 10.76
N GLY A 181 -4.71 -0.26 10.45
CA GLY A 181 -4.11 0.30 9.23
C GLY A 181 -4.90 -0.12 7.99
N SER A 182 -6.22 -0.14 8.11
CA SER A 182 -7.14 -0.62 7.07
C SER A 182 -7.04 0.14 5.74
N GLY A 183 -6.52 1.37 5.72
CA GLY A 183 -6.30 2.15 4.51
C GLY A 183 -7.58 2.34 3.69
N GLN A 184 -7.59 1.80 2.48
CA GLN A 184 -8.76 1.81 1.58
C GLN A 184 -9.78 0.69 1.86
N ASN A 185 -9.53 -0.13 2.88
CA ASN A 185 -10.42 -1.15 3.42
C ASN A 185 -10.94 -2.18 2.39
N TYR A 186 -10.05 -2.63 1.51
CA TYR A 186 -10.34 -3.67 0.53
C TYR A 186 -10.60 -5.03 1.17
N LEU A 187 -9.78 -5.39 2.17
CA LEU A 187 -9.90 -6.63 2.93
C LEU A 187 -11.19 -6.64 3.75
N GLY A 188 -11.44 -5.60 4.54
CA GLY A 188 -12.62 -5.51 5.39
C GLY A 188 -13.93 -5.54 4.59
N ARG A 189 -14.01 -4.82 3.46
CA ARG A 189 -15.17 -4.93 2.55
C ARG A 189 -15.36 -6.36 2.03
N THR A 190 -14.28 -7.00 1.60
CA THR A 190 -14.35 -8.38 1.09
C THR A 190 -14.85 -9.36 2.16
N LEU A 191 -14.35 -9.23 3.40
CA LEU A 191 -14.77 -10.06 4.52
C LEU A 191 -16.20 -9.77 4.98
N ALA A 192 -16.67 -8.52 4.90
CA ALA A 192 -18.04 -8.16 5.26
C ALA A 192 -19.07 -8.57 4.19
N SER A 193 -18.66 -8.68 2.93
CA SER A 193 -19.53 -9.12 1.84
C SER A 193 -19.59 -10.66 1.72
N SER A 194 -20.52 -11.14 0.89
CA SER A 194 -20.53 -12.52 0.42
C SER A 194 -19.17 -12.93 -0.19
N PRO A 195 -18.65 -14.13 0.11
CA PRO A 195 -19.32 -15.22 0.84
C PRO A 195 -19.11 -15.21 2.37
N TYR A 196 -18.30 -14.30 2.92
CA TYR A 196 -17.77 -14.45 4.28
C TYR A 196 -18.65 -13.86 5.38
N HIS A 197 -19.34 -12.73 5.11
CA HIS A 197 -20.28 -12.08 6.02
C HIS A 197 -19.75 -11.85 7.45
N LYS A 198 -18.47 -11.51 7.58
CA LYS A 198 -17.84 -11.22 8.88
C LYS A 198 -18.17 -9.79 9.34
N HIS A 199 -18.03 -9.54 10.64
CA HIS A 199 -18.14 -8.19 11.19
C HIS A 199 -16.75 -7.58 11.36
N ILE A 200 -16.51 -6.47 10.69
CA ILE A 200 -15.19 -5.83 10.63
C ILE A 200 -15.22 -4.45 11.29
N ILE A 201 -14.19 -4.19 12.08
CA ILE A 201 -13.87 -2.88 12.63
C ILE A 201 -12.55 -2.43 11.99
N ALA A 202 -12.66 -1.52 11.05
CA ALA A 202 -11.55 -0.96 10.30
C ALA A 202 -10.99 0.27 11.02
N ILE A 203 -9.72 0.20 11.42
CA ILE A 203 -9.03 1.28 12.14
C ILE A 203 -8.06 1.95 11.18
N GLU A 204 -8.12 3.28 11.12
CA GLU A 204 -7.29 4.08 10.23
C GLU A 204 -7.00 5.43 10.88
N ARG A 205 -5.78 5.94 10.73
CA ARG A 205 -5.38 7.22 11.31
C ARG A 205 -5.76 8.41 10.43
N HIS A 206 -5.85 8.19 9.13
CA HIS A 206 -6.07 9.26 8.15
C HIS A 206 -7.54 9.37 7.74
N HIS A 207 -8.20 10.46 8.14
CA HIS A 207 -9.60 10.74 7.79
C HIS A 207 -9.93 10.61 6.30
N HIS A 208 -9.02 11.02 5.42
CA HIS A 208 -9.23 10.96 3.97
C HIS A 208 -9.29 9.52 3.44
N ASN A 209 -8.53 8.60 4.04
CA ASN A 209 -8.58 7.17 3.72
C ASN A 209 -9.92 6.58 4.13
N ILE A 210 -10.39 6.87 5.35
CA ILE A 210 -11.71 6.46 5.84
C ILE A 210 -12.82 6.98 4.92
N SER A 211 -12.78 8.27 4.60
CA SER A 211 -13.78 8.89 3.72
C SER A 211 -13.79 8.27 2.32
N GLY A 212 -12.61 7.97 1.77
CA GLY A 212 -12.48 7.27 0.49
C GLY A 212 -13.02 5.84 0.54
N ALA A 213 -12.71 5.10 1.60
CA ALA A 213 -13.20 3.74 1.83
C ALA A 213 -14.73 3.70 1.95
N GLN A 214 -15.33 4.60 2.75
CA GLN A 214 -16.77 4.75 2.90
C GLN A 214 -17.49 5.03 1.57
N GLY A 215 -16.86 5.81 0.67
CA GLY A 215 -17.39 6.02 -0.68
C GLY A 215 -17.49 4.71 -1.48
N MET A 216 -16.56 3.79 -1.27
CA MET A 216 -16.54 2.50 -1.94
C MET A 216 -17.45 1.44 -1.29
N ASP A 217 -17.84 1.59 -0.02
CA ASP A 217 -18.81 0.70 0.64
C ASP A 217 -20.18 0.72 -0.04
N ILE A 218 -20.56 1.87 -0.62
CA ILE A 218 -21.77 2.01 -1.43
C ILE A 218 -21.70 1.09 -2.66
N HIS A 219 -20.54 1.01 -3.31
CA HIS A 219 -20.34 0.14 -4.47
C HIS A 219 -20.37 -1.35 -4.09
N ALA A 220 -19.89 -1.67 -2.89
CA ALA A 220 -19.93 -3.01 -2.32
C ALA A 220 -21.32 -3.40 -1.77
N MET A 221 -22.31 -2.49 -1.81
CA MET A 221 -23.65 -2.69 -1.24
C MET A 221 -23.65 -2.97 0.27
N LEU A 222 -22.67 -2.38 0.98
CA LEU A 222 -22.56 -2.41 2.44
C LEU A 222 -23.09 -1.12 3.09
N ALA A 223 -23.34 -0.07 2.30
CA ALA A 223 -23.85 1.21 2.78
C ALA A 223 -24.83 1.87 1.79
N GLU A 224 -25.80 2.61 2.33
CA GLU A 224 -26.73 3.39 1.53
C GLU A 224 -26.08 4.63 0.92
N LYS A 225 -26.42 4.91 -0.35
CA LYS A 225 -26.10 6.18 -0.97
C LYS A 225 -26.99 7.29 -0.39
N LYS A 226 -26.48 8.06 0.56
CA LYS A 226 -27.17 9.27 1.04
C LYS A 226 -27.41 10.23 -0.14
N GLN A 227 -28.67 10.47 -0.48
CA GLN A 227 -29.02 11.45 -1.51
C GLN A 227 -28.60 12.85 -1.04
N LYS A 228 -27.56 13.42 -1.67
CA LYS A 228 -27.21 14.82 -1.46
C LYS A 228 -28.28 15.68 -2.15
N LYS A 229 -29.09 16.41 -1.37
CA LYS A 229 -29.96 17.47 -1.89
C LYS A 229 -29.06 18.56 -2.48
N VAL A 230 -28.90 18.55 -3.80
CA VAL A 230 -28.21 19.63 -4.50
C VAL A 230 -29.16 20.82 -4.56
N TYR A 231 -28.90 21.84 -3.76
CA TYR A 231 -29.57 23.13 -3.89
C TYR A 231 -29.03 23.83 -5.13
N VAL A 232 -29.74 23.75 -6.24
CA VAL A 232 -29.44 24.54 -7.44
C VAL A 232 -29.84 25.98 -7.13
N HIS A 233 -28.86 26.86 -6.90
CA HIS A 233 -29.10 28.30 -6.94
C HIS A 233 -29.43 28.69 -8.38
N LYS A 234 -30.73 28.84 -8.69
CA LYS A 234 -31.17 29.53 -9.91
C LYS A 234 -30.65 30.97 -9.85
N ARG A 235 -29.60 31.28 -10.60
CA ARG A 235 -29.23 32.67 -10.88
C ARG A 235 -30.41 33.34 -11.59
N LYS A 236 -30.88 34.45 -11.03
CA LYS A 236 -31.97 35.27 -11.57
C LYS A 236 -31.63 35.70 -13.00
N THR A 237 -32.56 35.44 -13.90
CA THR A 237 -32.62 35.92 -15.28
C THR A 237 -32.50 37.44 -15.31
N SER A 238 -31.62 37.97 -16.16
CA SER A 238 -31.46 39.41 -16.41
C SER A 238 -32.74 39.99 -17.02
N CYS A 239 -33.32 40.97 -16.35
CA CYS A 239 -34.41 41.79 -16.88
C CYS A 239 -33.81 42.79 -17.87
N ASN A 240 -34.08 42.60 -19.17
CA ASN A 240 -33.88 43.60 -20.21
C ASN A 240 -35.16 44.45 -20.28
N ASP A 241 -35.26 45.49 -19.45
CA ASP A 241 -35.99 46.74 -19.76
C ASP A 241 -36.04 47.62 -18.51
N CYS A 242 -35.11 48.58 -18.41
CA CYS A 242 -35.35 49.82 -17.68
C CYS A 242 -34.53 50.94 -18.35
N ASP A 243 -35.09 51.56 -19.37
CA ASP A 243 -34.64 52.87 -19.86
C ASP A 243 -35.00 53.96 -18.84
N GLY A 244 -34.01 54.80 -18.50
CA GLY A 244 -34.20 55.95 -17.62
C GLY A 244 -32.90 56.48 -17.02
N LYS A 245 -32.14 57.26 -17.79
CA LYS A 245 -31.19 58.29 -17.31
C LYS A 245 -31.86 59.67 -17.48
N PRO A 246 -31.36 60.79 -16.90
CA PRO A 246 -30.03 61.02 -16.31
C PRO A 246 -30.02 61.78 -14.97
N ASP A 247 -28.84 61.95 -14.36
CA ASP A 247 -28.31 63.29 -14.04
C ASP A 247 -26.82 63.27 -13.69
N VAL A 248 -26.17 64.41 -13.94
CA VAL A 248 -24.73 64.64 -14.13
C VAL A 248 -24.17 65.58 -13.04
N ALA A 249 -22.94 65.34 -12.59
CA ALA A 249 -21.90 66.32 -12.18
C ALA A 249 -20.61 65.50 -11.85
N ASP A 250 -19.49 65.57 -12.57
CA ASP A 250 -18.44 66.62 -12.68
C ASP A 250 -17.92 67.08 -11.30
N SER A 251 -16.62 67.12 -10.94
CA SER A 251 -15.38 67.33 -11.70
C SER A 251 -14.10 67.08 -10.83
N SER A 252 -12.96 66.91 -11.54
CA SER A 252 -11.54 67.32 -11.28
C SER A 252 -10.61 66.81 -10.13
N GLU A 253 -9.45 66.28 -10.60
CA GLU A 253 -8.01 66.51 -10.27
C GLU A 253 -7.45 66.27 -8.84
N THR A 254 -6.31 65.60 -8.61
CA THR A 254 -4.93 66.10 -8.92
C THR A 254 -3.81 65.01 -8.76
N SER A 255 -2.86 64.99 -9.71
CA SER A 255 -1.40 64.64 -9.80
C SER A 255 -0.64 63.81 -8.71
N ALA A 256 0.01 62.66 -8.99
CA ALA A 256 1.38 62.35 -9.54
C ALA A 256 2.56 62.38 -8.49
N PRO A 257 3.78 61.79 -8.69
CA PRO A 257 4.36 60.88 -9.71
C PRO A 257 5.22 59.66 -9.19
N GLN A 258 5.73 58.81 -10.12
CA GLN A 258 6.70 57.70 -9.90
C GLN A 258 8.16 58.18 -9.67
N PRO A 259 9.14 57.30 -9.32
CA PRO A 259 9.94 56.62 -10.37
C PRO A 259 10.52 55.19 -10.04
N ARG A 260 10.78 54.40 -11.09
CA ARG A 260 11.84 53.37 -11.23
C ARG A 260 13.08 54.06 -11.88
N PRO A 261 14.28 53.45 -12.09
CA PRO A 261 14.72 52.04 -11.99
C PRO A 261 16.13 51.87 -11.34
N GLU A 262 16.65 50.63 -11.23
CA GLU A 262 18.00 50.21 -11.72
C GLU A 262 18.41 48.83 -11.16
N MET A 263 18.94 47.98 -12.05
CA MET A 263 19.81 46.84 -11.70
C MET A 263 21.25 47.24 -12.02
N PRO A 264 22.27 46.65 -11.34
CA PRO A 264 23.12 45.68 -12.07
C PRO A 264 23.72 44.51 -11.24
N GLN A 265 23.79 43.36 -11.93
CA GLN A 265 24.90 42.38 -12.10
C GLN A 265 25.74 41.79 -10.93
N SER A 266 25.63 40.45 -10.85
CA SER A 266 26.65 39.37 -10.64
C SER A 266 28.04 39.62 -10.03
N SER A 267 28.41 38.85 -9.01
CA SER A 267 29.56 37.89 -8.97
C SER A 267 29.62 37.18 -7.59
N ILE A 268 29.48 35.85 -7.53
CA ILE A 268 30.50 34.78 -7.36
C ILE A 268 30.95 34.48 -5.90
N ASN A 269 30.63 33.25 -5.48
CA ASN A 269 31.34 32.28 -4.62
C ASN A 269 31.17 32.14 -3.08
N THR A 270 30.57 30.99 -2.74
CA THR A 270 30.96 29.91 -1.79
C THR A 270 31.13 30.19 -0.29
N HIS A 271 30.32 29.51 0.56
CA HIS A 271 30.73 28.39 1.42
C HIS A 271 29.59 27.86 2.34
N SER A 272 29.33 26.55 2.26
CA SER A 272 29.11 25.57 3.36
C SER A 272 27.80 25.52 4.22
N ALA A 273 26.93 24.52 3.89
CA ALA A 273 26.28 23.46 4.72
C ALA A 273 25.47 23.77 6.03
N PRO A 274 24.64 22.82 6.58
CA PRO A 274 23.75 21.81 5.98
C PRO A 274 22.32 21.79 6.61
N GLY A 275 21.36 21.06 6.01
CA GLY A 275 20.12 20.69 6.71
C GLY A 275 19.04 20.03 5.85
N ASN A 276 18.75 18.76 6.16
CA ASN A 276 17.55 17.95 5.87
C ASN A 276 16.91 18.00 4.47
N GLY A 277 16.94 16.86 3.77
CA GLY A 277 16.11 16.61 2.59
C GLY A 277 15.69 15.15 2.48
N THR A 278 14.50 14.84 2.99
CA THR A 278 13.73 13.63 2.72
C THR A 278 12.57 13.98 1.78
N GLU A 279 12.38 13.15 0.74
CA GLU A 279 11.07 12.82 0.13
C GLU A 279 10.30 13.88 -0.68
N ASP A 280 10.91 14.51 -1.69
CA ASP A 280 10.18 15.41 -2.61
C ASP A 280 10.00 14.90 -4.06
N GLN A 281 10.37 13.65 -4.38
CA GLN A 281 10.24 13.15 -5.76
C GLN A 281 8.92 12.42 -6.08
N GLU A 282 8.17 11.90 -5.10
CA GLU A 282 6.88 11.22 -5.37
C GLU A 282 5.67 12.17 -5.42
N ILE A 283 5.78 13.41 -4.94
CA ILE A 283 4.66 14.37 -4.88
C ILE A 283 4.40 15.00 -6.27
N THR A 284 5.39 14.99 -7.16
CA THR A 284 5.30 15.69 -8.45
C THR A 284 4.47 14.94 -9.48
N THR A 285 4.41 13.61 -9.42
CA THR A 285 3.62 12.76 -10.34
C THR A 285 2.12 12.73 -10.00
N PHE A 286 1.75 12.93 -8.73
CA PHE A 286 0.32 12.98 -8.33
C PHE A 286 -0.37 14.31 -8.65
N LYS A 287 0.38 15.39 -8.92
CA LYS A 287 -0.21 16.70 -9.30
C LYS A 287 -0.65 16.82 -10.76
N MET A 288 -0.32 15.86 -11.63
CA MET A 288 -0.66 15.93 -13.06
C MET A 288 -1.95 15.19 -13.48
N LEU A 289 -2.61 14.46 -12.58
CA LEU A 289 -3.87 13.74 -12.91
C LEU A 289 -5.15 14.44 -12.45
N GLY A 290 -5.07 15.71 -12.05
CA GLY A 290 -6.13 16.44 -11.35
C GLY A 290 -6.95 17.44 -12.17
N GLN A 291 -6.78 17.52 -13.50
CA GLN A 291 -7.52 18.49 -14.32
C GLN A 291 -8.12 17.83 -15.57
N ILE A 292 -9.26 17.16 -15.37
CA ILE A 292 -10.25 16.96 -16.43
C ILE A 292 -11.52 17.66 -15.93
N ASP A 293 -11.73 18.89 -16.41
CA ASP A 293 -12.94 19.66 -16.14
C ASP A 293 -13.96 19.35 -17.25
N LEU A 294 -14.87 18.41 -16.99
CA LEU A 294 -15.96 18.07 -17.93
C LEU A 294 -17.09 19.07 -17.75
N GLY A 295 -17.15 20.06 -18.64
CA GLY A 295 -18.26 21.01 -18.71
C GLY A 295 -19.59 20.34 -19.11
N PRO A 296 -20.76 20.91 -18.75
CA PRO A 296 -22.05 20.22 -18.84
C PRO A 296 -22.62 19.97 -20.26
N ASN A 297 -21.85 20.15 -21.33
CA ASN A 297 -22.39 20.17 -22.70
C ASN A 297 -21.72 19.23 -23.71
N GLU A 298 -20.82 18.34 -23.30
CA GLU A 298 -20.17 17.38 -24.23
C GLU A 298 -20.83 15.99 -24.29
N LEU A 299 -22.08 15.87 -23.85
CA LEU A 299 -22.87 14.64 -24.01
C LEU A 299 -24.14 14.91 -24.84
N ARG A 300 -23.99 15.28 -26.11
CA ARG A 300 -25.12 15.26 -27.06
C ARG A 300 -24.73 15.30 -28.55
N ALA A 301 -24.38 14.14 -29.09
CA ALA A 301 -24.68 13.65 -30.44
C ALA A 301 -24.16 12.19 -30.50
N SER A 302 -24.83 11.16 -31.02
CA SER A 302 -25.97 11.07 -31.90
C SER A 302 -26.68 9.72 -31.69
N SER A 303 -27.98 9.74 -31.96
CA SER A 303 -28.92 8.67 -31.68
C SER A 303 -28.95 7.62 -32.80
N SER A 304 -28.98 6.34 -32.45
CA SER A 304 -29.80 5.38 -33.21
C SER A 304 -30.52 4.42 -32.27
N LYS A 305 -31.82 4.27 -32.52
CA LYS A 305 -32.84 3.68 -31.66
C LYS A 305 -32.75 2.15 -31.66
N LYS A 306 -32.80 1.54 -30.48
CA LYS A 306 -33.63 0.36 -30.19
C LYS A 306 -34.21 0.52 -28.78
N GLN A 307 -35.52 0.76 -28.69
CA GLN A 307 -36.28 0.74 -27.45
C GLN A 307 -36.31 -0.71 -26.93
N SER A 308 -35.44 -1.06 -26.00
CA SER A 308 -35.74 -2.13 -25.06
C SER A 308 -36.44 -1.49 -23.85
N GLN A 309 -37.55 -2.10 -23.42
CA GLN A 309 -38.24 -1.72 -22.21
C GLN A 309 -37.23 -1.73 -21.04
N ARG A 310 -36.89 -0.55 -20.52
CA ARG A 310 -36.20 -0.41 -19.26
C ARG A 310 -37.13 -0.92 -18.17
N GLN A 311 -36.98 -2.17 -17.79
CA GLN A 311 -37.37 -2.60 -16.46
C GLN A 311 -36.65 -1.70 -15.46
N LYS A 312 -37.42 -1.15 -14.53
CA LYS A 312 -36.92 -0.37 -13.39
C LYS A 312 -35.81 -1.20 -12.73
N PRO A 313 -34.61 -0.65 -12.45
CA PRO A 313 -33.61 -1.40 -11.70
C PRO A 313 -34.27 -1.79 -10.38
N GLU A 314 -34.36 -3.10 -10.15
CA GLU A 314 -34.68 -3.66 -8.84
C GLU A 314 -33.73 -2.97 -7.84
N GLU A 315 -34.29 -2.37 -6.78
CA GLU A 315 -33.48 -1.71 -5.76
C GLU A 315 -32.49 -2.74 -5.24
N ALA A 316 -31.20 -2.48 -5.46
CA ALA A 316 -30.17 -3.42 -5.06
C ALA A 316 -30.20 -3.57 -3.54
N GLU A 317 -30.59 -4.75 -3.07
CA GLU A 317 -30.68 -5.08 -1.66
C GLU A 317 -29.29 -4.97 -1.01
N ILE A 318 -29.23 -4.30 0.14
CA ILE A 318 -28.00 -4.12 0.92
C ILE A 318 -27.71 -5.43 1.62
N ASP A 319 -26.48 -5.94 1.49
CA ASP A 319 -26.09 -7.18 2.17
C ASP A 319 -25.85 -6.85 3.65
N THR A 320 -26.81 -7.19 4.50
CA THR A 320 -26.81 -6.88 5.93
C THR A 320 -26.22 -7.99 6.81
N ARG A 321 -25.79 -9.11 6.21
CA ARG A 321 -25.27 -10.28 6.94
C ARG A 321 -23.89 -10.02 7.55
N GLY A 322 -23.03 -9.30 6.83
CA GLY A 322 -21.80 -8.77 7.39
C GLY A 322 -21.95 -7.30 7.76
N LYS A 323 -21.01 -6.79 8.56
CA LYS A 323 -21.02 -5.42 9.06
C LYS A 323 -19.65 -4.79 8.93
N LEU A 324 -19.62 -3.50 8.63
CA LEU A 324 -18.40 -2.72 8.50
C LEU A 324 -18.53 -1.44 9.32
N SER A 325 -17.59 -1.24 10.25
CA SER A 325 -17.49 -0.02 11.05
C SER A 325 -16.08 0.54 10.94
N TYR A 326 -15.96 1.87 11.00
CA TYR A 326 -14.68 2.56 10.97
C TYR A 326 -14.41 3.25 12.30
N ILE A 327 -13.16 3.24 12.74
CA ILE A 327 -12.68 4.02 13.86
C ILE A 327 -11.49 4.84 13.36
N GLU A 328 -11.62 6.16 13.40
CA GLU A 328 -10.49 7.05 13.22
C GLU A 328 -9.68 7.07 14.51
N HIS A 329 -8.47 6.53 14.47
CA HIS A 329 -7.60 6.46 15.65
C HIS A 329 -6.13 6.45 15.26
N ASP A 330 -5.34 7.26 15.94
CA ASP A 330 -3.88 7.21 15.87
C ASP A 330 -3.36 6.45 17.09
N ILE A 331 -2.88 5.23 16.86
CA ILE A 331 -2.43 4.36 17.95
C ILE A 331 -1.04 4.81 18.38
N SER A 332 -1.01 5.57 19.46
CA SER A 332 0.19 5.87 20.24
C SER A 332 0.25 4.93 21.44
N ASP A 333 1.42 4.34 21.66
CA ASP A 333 1.76 3.59 22.89
C ASP A 333 0.82 2.42 23.25
N GLY A 334 0.11 1.86 22.27
CA GLY A 334 -0.80 0.73 22.48
C GLY A 334 -2.12 1.08 23.18
N TYR A 335 -2.52 2.36 23.20
CA TYR A 335 -3.82 2.80 23.74
C TYR A 335 -4.98 2.29 22.86
N LEU A 336 -5.78 1.36 23.39
CA LEU A 336 -6.86 0.66 22.66
C LEU A 336 -8.26 0.95 23.21
N GLU A 337 -8.38 1.73 24.27
CA GLU A 337 -9.62 2.03 24.97
C GLU A 337 -10.74 2.54 24.03
N PRO A 338 -10.47 3.44 23.05
CA PRO A 338 -11.51 3.86 22.11
C PRO A 338 -12.03 2.71 21.23
N ILE A 339 -11.16 1.75 20.90
CA ILE A 339 -11.51 0.56 20.10
C ILE A 339 -12.33 -0.40 20.95
N ILE A 340 -11.88 -0.69 22.17
CA ILE A 340 -12.59 -1.57 23.12
C ILE A 340 -13.98 -0.99 23.43
N ASN A 341 -14.07 0.32 23.69
CA ASN A 341 -15.34 0.99 23.94
C ASN A 341 -16.28 0.89 22.74
N HIS A 342 -15.78 0.98 21.50
CA HIS A 342 -16.60 0.82 20.30
C HIS A 342 -17.17 -0.60 20.17
N VAL A 343 -16.37 -1.61 20.52
CA VAL A 343 -16.78 -3.03 20.49
C VAL A 343 -17.82 -3.32 21.58
N VAL A 344 -17.58 -2.87 22.80
CA VAL A 344 -18.42 -3.17 23.98
C VAL A 344 -19.68 -2.30 24.02
N ASN A 345 -19.54 -1.02 23.69
CA ASN A 345 -20.61 -0.02 23.75
C ASN A 345 -20.75 0.69 22.39
N PRO A 346 -21.28 0.01 21.37
CA PRO A 346 -21.44 0.59 20.04
C PRO A 346 -22.41 1.79 20.09
N SER A 347 -21.87 3.01 20.04
CA SER A 347 -22.69 4.20 19.98
C SER A 347 -23.34 4.34 18.59
N PRO A 348 -24.58 4.83 18.47
CA PRO A 348 -25.14 5.20 17.17
C PRO A 348 -24.27 6.30 16.54
N TRP A 349 -23.78 6.02 15.33
CA TRP A 349 -22.83 6.85 14.58
C TRP A 349 -23.20 8.33 14.59
N ARG A 350 -22.34 9.17 15.20
CA ARG A 350 -22.43 10.63 15.11
C ARG A 350 -21.68 11.10 13.87
N THR A 351 -22.40 11.76 12.97
CA THR A 351 -21.80 12.56 11.89
C THR A 351 -20.79 13.54 12.50
N PRO A 352 -19.54 13.64 12.01
CA PRO A 352 -18.55 14.52 12.61
C PRO A 352 -19.06 15.96 12.66
N MET A 353 -19.20 16.50 13.88
CA MET A 353 -19.54 17.90 14.09
C MET A 353 -18.38 18.76 13.56
N LYS A 354 -18.69 19.67 12.64
CA LYS A 354 -17.79 20.76 12.26
C LYS A 354 -17.42 21.52 13.53
N SER A 355 -16.15 21.51 13.92
CA SER A 355 -15.63 22.32 15.01
C SER A 355 -15.83 23.80 14.68
N LYS A 356 -16.86 24.42 15.26
CA LYS A 356 -16.96 25.88 15.29
C LYS A 356 -16.16 26.39 16.48
N THR A 357 -14.97 26.88 16.17
CA THR A 357 -14.26 27.85 17.01
C THR A 357 -15.15 29.07 17.18
N GLN A 358 -15.76 29.27 18.36
CA GLN A 358 -16.23 30.57 18.84
C GLN A 358 -16.56 30.48 20.34
N MET A 359 -15.58 30.80 21.18
CA MET A 359 -15.84 31.31 22.53
C MET A 359 -14.65 32.16 22.99
N LYS A 360 -14.77 33.48 22.80
CA LYS A 360 -14.45 34.49 23.81
C LYS A 360 -14.73 35.87 23.24
N LEU A 361 -15.87 36.43 23.62
CA LEU A 361 -15.96 37.78 24.20
C LEU A 361 -17.39 37.98 24.68
N GLN A 362 -17.60 37.96 25.99
CA GLN A 362 -18.58 38.81 26.67
C GLN A 362 -18.45 38.68 28.20
N SER A 363 -18.45 39.86 28.84
CA SER A 363 -18.61 40.12 30.28
C SER A 363 -17.40 39.75 31.17
N ARG A 364 -16.81 40.64 31.97
CA ARG A 364 -17.16 41.99 32.45
C ARG A 364 -15.88 42.70 32.85
#